data_AF-A0A6P4YSW7-F1
#
_entry.id   AF-A0A6P4YSW7-F1
#
_cell.length_a   1.000
_cell.length_b   1.000
_cell.length_c   1.000
_cell.angle_alpha   90.00
_cell.angle_beta   90.00
_cell.angle_gamma   90.00
#
_symmetry.space_group_name_H-M   'P 1'
#
loop_
_entity.id
_entity.type
_entity.pdbx_description
1 polymer ?
#
loop_
_entity_poly.entity_id
_entity_poly.type
_entity_poly.pdbx_seq_one_letter_code
_entity_poly.pdbx_strand_id
1 'polypeptide(L)'
;MKELEKLKTKDAKDRRIALKVARAVQQEERKKWNKNRPVQHSYGEAEGEVDSESDNEDEDEDEADREEEEAKAALDGTAMPREESATVISISRKSCVCGGTDHMRRSSKKCPQNPKMQKD
;
A
#
# COMPACT_ATOMS: atom_id res chain seq x y z
N MET A 1 -15.00 24.51 24.51
CA MET A 1 -14.03 25.54 24.94
C MET A 1 -12.90 24.97 25.81
N LYS A 2 -13.18 24.27 26.91
CA LYS A 2 -12.14 23.76 27.85
C LYS A 2 -11.09 22.82 27.25
N GLU A 3 -11.40 22.05 26.21
CA GLU A 3 -10.42 21.14 25.57
C GLU A 3 -9.37 21.87 24.72
N LEU A 4 -9.76 22.97 24.07
CA LEU A 4 -8.85 23.79 23.27
C LEU A 4 -7.79 24.49 24.13
N GLU A 5 -8.11 24.79 25.38
CA GLU A 5 -7.17 25.38 26.35
C GLU A 5 -6.20 24.32 26.90
N LYS A 6 -6.68 23.10 27.15
CA LYS A 6 -5.83 21.96 27.54
C LYS A 6 -4.80 21.61 26.47
N LEU A 7 -5.10 21.84 25.19
CA LEU A 7 -4.19 21.65 24.05
C LEU A 7 -3.12 22.74 23.89
N LYS A 8 -3.24 23.86 24.62
CA LYS A 8 -2.28 24.98 24.62
C LYS A 8 -1.26 24.89 25.75
N THR A 9 -1.37 23.91 26.65
CA THR A 9 -0.39 23.72 27.71
C THR A 9 0.94 23.23 27.14
N LYS A 10 2.05 23.57 27.79
CA LYS A 10 3.39 23.12 27.40
C LYS A 10 3.46 21.59 27.40
N ASP A 11 2.91 20.95 28.42
CA ASP A 11 2.82 19.49 28.52
C ASP A 11 2.11 18.84 27.32
N ALA A 12 1.02 19.46 26.83
CA ALA A 12 0.31 18.94 25.66
C ALA A 12 1.13 19.12 24.37
N LYS A 13 1.93 20.19 24.27
CA LYS A 13 2.87 20.40 23.17
C LYS A 13 3.99 19.35 23.21
N ASP A 14 4.57 19.10 24.38
CA ASP A 14 5.68 18.16 24.56
C ASP A 14 5.25 16.73 24.25
N ARG A 15 4.04 16.32 24.70
CA ARG A 15 3.44 15.03 24.32
C ARG A 15 3.26 14.89 22.80
N ARG A 16 2.84 15.96 22.12
CA ARG A 16 2.66 15.97 20.66
C ARG A 16 3.99 15.82 19.94
N ILE A 17 5.03 16.50 20.42
CA ILE A 17 6.38 16.41 19.87
C ILE A 17 6.90 14.99 20.06
N ALA A 18 6.79 14.41 21.26
CA ALA A 18 7.20 13.05 21.55
C ALA A 18 6.51 12.03 20.62
N LEU A 19 5.20 12.16 20.41
CA LEU A 19 4.46 11.29 19.49
C LEU A 19 4.92 11.44 18.02
N LYS A 20 5.26 12.66 17.59
CA LYS A 20 5.79 12.90 16.24
C LYS A 20 7.17 12.26 16.06
N VAL A 21 8.06 12.43 17.04
CA VAL A 21 9.39 11.81 17.02
C VAL A 21 9.25 10.29 16.99
N ALA A 22 8.44 9.71 17.87
CA ALA A 22 8.17 8.26 17.89
C ALA A 22 7.63 7.76 16.54
N ARG A 23 6.74 8.51 15.89
CA ARG A 23 6.24 8.17 14.54
C ARG A 23 7.34 8.20 13.49
N ALA A 24 8.23 9.19 13.51
CA ALA A 24 9.34 9.27 12.56
C ALA A 24 10.29 8.08 12.72
N VAL A 25 10.67 7.76 13.96
CA VAL A 25 11.51 6.60 14.28
C VAL A 25 10.86 5.30 13.80
N GLN A 26 9.58 5.08 14.07
CA GLN A 26 8.85 3.89 13.58
C GLN A 26 8.82 3.79 12.05
N GLN A 27 8.77 4.92 11.34
CA GLN A 27 8.81 4.91 9.88
C GLN A 27 10.20 4.51 9.35
N GLU A 28 11.28 5.00 9.97
CA GLU A 28 12.65 4.61 9.62
C GLU A 28 12.93 3.14 9.89
N GLU A 29 12.51 2.63 11.05
CA GLU A 29 12.60 1.21 11.39
C GLU A 29 11.85 0.34 10.37
N ARG A 30 10.66 0.76 9.96
CA ARG A 30 9.88 0.03 8.94
C ARG A 30 10.56 0.06 7.57
N LYS A 31 11.14 1.19 7.16
CA LYS A 31 11.90 1.28 5.92
C LYS A 31 13.11 0.36 5.95
N LYS A 32 13.87 0.38 7.05
CA LYS A 32 15.02 -0.50 7.28
C LYS A 32 14.61 -1.97 7.25
N TRP A 33 13.52 -2.32 7.93
CA TRP A 33 12.97 -3.67 7.92
C TRP A 33 12.56 -4.12 6.52
N ASN A 34 11.89 -3.25 5.74
CA ASN A 34 11.51 -3.55 4.37
C ASN A 34 12.73 -3.73 3.45
N LYS A 35 13.78 -2.91 3.61
CA LYS A 35 15.01 -3.01 2.82
C LYS A 35 15.77 -4.32 3.12
N ASN A 36 15.81 -4.71 4.39
CA ASN A 36 16.50 -5.93 4.82
C ASN A 36 15.65 -7.19 4.69
N ARG A 37 14.38 -7.06 4.29
CA ARG A 37 13.50 -8.21 4.13
C ARG A 37 13.92 -8.98 2.89
N PRO A 38 14.26 -10.28 3.00
CA PRO A 38 14.63 -11.06 1.85
C PRO A 38 13.44 -11.13 0.90
N VAL A 39 13.64 -10.66 -0.33
CA VAL A 39 12.68 -10.84 -1.42
C VAL A 39 13.04 -12.17 -2.06
N GLN A 40 12.20 -13.18 -1.85
CA GLN A 40 12.33 -14.43 -2.58
C GLN A 40 11.79 -14.20 -3.98
N HIS A 41 12.68 -14.19 -4.96
CA HIS A 41 12.32 -14.27 -6.38
C HIS A 41 12.22 -15.76 -6.75
N SER A 42 11.14 -16.15 -7.43
CA SER A 42 10.92 -17.53 -7.90
C SER A 42 11.52 -17.80 -9.28
N TYR A 43 12.27 -16.85 -9.84
CA TYR A 43 13.02 -17.07 -11.07
C TYR A 43 14.36 -17.72 -10.70
N GLY A 44 14.48 -19.02 -11.01
CA GLY A 44 15.69 -19.85 -11.13
C GLY A 44 16.87 -19.53 -10.20
N GLU A 45 17.20 -20.47 -9.32
CA GLU A 45 18.45 -20.53 -8.56
C GLU A 45 19.66 -20.48 -9.52
N ALA A 46 20.12 -19.26 -9.82
CA ALA A 46 21.35 -19.00 -10.56
C ALA A 46 22.25 -18.19 -9.63
N GLU A 47 22.97 -18.94 -8.80
CA GLU A 47 24.33 -18.71 -8.31
C GLU A 47 24.88 -17.32 -8.67
N GLY A 48 24.69 -16.37 -7.76
CA GLY A 48 25.15 -15.00 -7.90
C GLY A 48 25.22 -14.37 -6.53
N GLU A 49 26.38 -14.50 -5.88
CA GLU A 49 26.79 -13.70 -4.74
C GLU A 49 26.71 -12.22 -5.15
N VAL A 50 25.59 -11.58 -4.87
CA VAL A 50 25.45 -10.12 -4.95
C VAL A 50 25.92 -9.54 -3.64
N ASP A 51 27.23 -9.34 -3.57
CA ASP A 51 27.85 -8.39 -2.67
C ASP A 51 27.24 -7.01 -2.94
N SER A 52 26.25 -6.64 -2.13
CA SER A 52 25.58 -5.34 -2.22
C SER A 52 26.49 -4.29 -1.58
N GLU A 53 27.61 -4.01 -2.24
CA GLU A 53 28.44 -2.84 -1.96
C GLU A 53 27.55 -1.60 -2.16
N SER A 54 27.30 -0.91 -1.05
CA SER A 54 26.49 0.30 -0.99
C SER A 54 27.26 1.44 -1.65
N ASP A 55 27.15 1.54 -2.96
CA ASP A 55 27.70 2.65 -3.72
C ASP A 55 26.82 3.90 -3.56
N ASN A 56 27.45 4.99 -3.18
CA ASN A 56 26.82 6.26 -2.86
C ASN A 56 27.52 7.29 -3.73
N GLU A 57 27.07 7.36 -4.99
CA GLU A 57 27.57 8.29 -5.99
C GLU A 57 26.43 9.25 -6.34
N ASP A 58 26.43 10.40 -5.68
CA ASP A 58 25.81 11.64 -6.16
C ASP A 58 26.56 12.04 -7.44
N GLU A 59 26.09 11.60 -8.61
CA GLU A 59 26.53 12.14 -9.91
C GLU A 59 25.30 12.39 -10.80
N ASP A 60 24.82 13.64 -10.76
CA ASP A 60 24.04 14.26 -11.82
C ASP A 60 24.91 14.35 -13.09
N GLU A 61 24.51 13.73 -14.22
CA GLU A 61 24.65 14.24 -15.61
C GLU A 61 24.23 13.20 -16.68
N ASP A 62 23.12 13.51 -17.38
CA ASP A 62 22.72 13.12 -18.76
C ASP A 62 22.86 11.65 -19.28
N GLU A 63 21.85 10.81 -19.00
CA GLU A 63 21.60 9.49 -19.66
C GLU A 63 20.16 9.40 -20.24
N ALA A 64 19.73 10.41 -21.00
CA ALA A 64 18.36 10.50 -21.52
C ALA A 64 18.17 9.95 -22.96
N ASP A 65 19.23 9.57 -23.66
CA ASP A 65 19.15 9.21 -25.09
C ASP A 65 19.32 7.70 -25.36
N ARG A 66 19.67 6.89 -24.35
CA ARG A 66 19.88 5.44 -24.52
C ARG A 66 18.64 4.59 -24.26
N GLU A 67 17.62 5.12 -23.58
CA GLU A 67 16.45 4.36 -23.12
C GLU A 67 15.34 4.18 -24.18
N GLU A 68 15.34 4.94 -25.28
CA GLU A 68 14.19 4.97 -26.21
C GLU A 68 14.12 3.76 -27.18
N GLU A 69 15.25 3.12 -27.48
CA GLU A 69 15.29 1.95 -28.37
C GLU A 69 15.02 0.62 -27.63
N GLU A 70 15.25 0.57 -26.32
CA GLU A 70 15.00 -0.64 -25.51
C GLU A 70 13.51 -0.78 -25.13
N ALA A 71 12.79 0.34 -24.99
CA ALA A 71 11.37 0.36 -24.64
C ALA A 71 10.45 -0.27 -25.71
N LYS A 72 10.86 -0.30 -26.97
CA LYS A 72 10.06 -0.84 -28.10
C LYS A 72 10.13 -2.37 -28.19
N ALA A 73 11.19 -2.99 -27.67
CA ALA A 73 11.37 -4.43 -27.69
C ALA A 73 10.55 -5.17 -26.59
N ALA A 74 10.13 -4.47 -25.54
CA ALA A 74 9.47 -5.07 -24.38
C ALA A 74 7.95 -5.31 -24.53
N LEU A 75 7.32 -4.79 -25.59
CA LEU A 75 5.85 -4.78 -25.72
C LEU A 75 5.25 -5.97 -26.49
N ASP A 76 6.08 -6.80 -27.15
CA ASP A 76 5.59 -7.91 -28.01
C ASP A 76 5.49 -9.27 -27.29
N GLY A 77 5.98 -9.38 -26.05
CA GLY A 77 6.30 -10.68 -25.45
C GLY A 77 5.41 -11.24 -24.35
N THR A 78 4.39 -10.53 -23.84
CA THR A 78 3.73 -10.94 -22.58
C THR A 78 2.25 -11.32 -22.71
N ALA A 79 1.98 -12.39 -23.46
CA ALA A 79 0.77 -13.19 -23.23
C ALA A 79 0.97 -14.03 -21.94
N MET A 80 0.48 -13.54 -20.81
CA MET A 80 0.62 -14.16 -19.49
C MET A 80 -0.15 -15.50 -19.37
N PRO A 81 0.50 -16.62 -18.97
CA PRO A 81 -0.22 -17.80 -18.50
C PRO A 81 -0.76 -17.55 -17.08
N ARG A 82 -2.04 -17.85 -16.90
CA ARG A 82 -2.78 -17.70 -15.64
C ARG A 82 -2.53 -18.93 -14.77
N GLU A 83 -1.61 -18.82 -13.80
CA GLU A 83 -1.42 -19.86 -12.77
C GLU A 83 -2.00 -19.42 -11.42
N GLU A 84 -2.73 -20.37 -10.82
CA GLU A 84 -3.72 -20.17 -9.78
C GLU A 84 -3.09 -20.20 -8.38
N SER A 85 -2.75 -19.04 -7.83
CA SER A 85 -2.77 -18.84 -6.38
C SER A 85 -2.85 -17.36 -6.01
N ALA A 86 -3.62 -16.59 -6.78
CA ALA A 86 -4.23 -15.39 -6.19
C ALA A 86 -5.06 -15.90 -5.02
N THR A 87 -4.78 -15.42 -3.80
CA THR A 87 -5.75 -15.49 -2.71
C THR A 87 -6.98 -14.75 -3.20
N VAL A 88 -7.89 -15.50 -3.84
CA VAL A 88 -9.18 -15.01 -4.26
C VAL A 88 -9.84 -14.62 -2.96
N ILE A 89 -9.83 -13.32 -2.67
CA ILE A 89 -10.74 -12.72 -1.70
C ILE A 89 -12.11 -12.99 -2.33
N SER A 90 -12.65 -14.16 -2.01
CA SER A 90 -14.01 -14.51 -2.33
C SER A 90 -14.82 -13.50 -1.54
N ILE A 91 -15.23 -12.44 -2.23
CA ILE A 91 -16.30 -11.57 -1.74
C ILE A 91 -17.45 -12.55 -1.59
N SER A 92 -17.63 -13.01 -0.35
CA SER A 92 -18.69 -13.93 0.02
C SER A 92 -19.94 -13.47 -0.70
N ARG A 93 -20.64 -14.40 -1.36
CA ARG A 93 -21.97 -14.15 -1.94
C ARG A 93 -23.00 -13.92 -0.82
N LYS A 94 -22.60 -13.15 0.19
CA LYS A 94 -23.35 -12.80 1.37
C LYS A 94 -24.51 -11.96 0.85
N SER A 95 -25.71 -12.50 1.02
CA SER A 95 -26.93 -11.72 0.90
C SER A 95 -26.81 -10.48 1.78
N CYS A 96 -27.50 -9.42 1.40
CA CYS A 96 -27.52 -8.23 2.25
C CYS A 96 -28.03 -8.59 3.66
N VAL A 97 -27.57 -7.85 4.66
CA VAL A 97 -28.05 -7.94 6.05
C VAL A 97 -29.58 -7.82 6.14
N CYS A 98 -30.23 -7.13 5.19
CA CYS A 98 -31.69 -7.04 5.13
C CYS A 98 -32.38 -8.35 4.66
N GLY A 99 -31.64 -9.41 4.35
CA GLY A 99 -32.16 -10.67 3.84
C GLY A 99 -32.35 -10.73 2.31
N GLY A 100 -32.28 -9.59 1.62
CA GLY A 100 -32.42 -9.52 0.16
C GLY A 100 -31.23 -10.14 -0.59
N THR A 101 -31.53 -10.85 -1.68
CA THR A 101 -30.53 -11.42 -2.61
C THR A 101 -30.22 -10.50 -3.79
N ASP A 102 -31.06 -9.50 -4.06
CA ASP A 102 -30.91 -8.55 -5.18
C ASP A 102 -29.75 -7.55 -5.02
N HIS A 103 -29.16 -7.48 -3.84
CA HIS A 103 -28.03 -6.60 -3.54
C HIS A 103 -27.20 -7.19 -2.41
N MET A 104 -25.90 -6.86 -2.37
CA MET A 104 -24.99 -7.40 -1.36
C MET A 104 -24.81 -6.49 -0.15
N ARG A 105 -25.02 -5.17 -0.30
CA ARG A 105 -24.66 -4.16 0.73
C ARG A 105 -25.86 -3.35 1.19
N ARG A 106 -25.92 -3.05 2.49
CA ARG A 106 -26.96 -2.19 3.10
C ARG A 106 -26.92 -0.75 2.57
N SER A 107 -25.77 -0.31 2.06
CA SER A 107 -25.61 1.00 1.42
C SER A 107 -26.19 1.08 0.00
N SER A 108 -26.61 -0.05 -0.59
CA SER A 108 -27.20 -0.04 -1.92
C SER A 108 -28.55 0.68 -1.94
N LYS A 109 -28.86 1.33 -3.06
CA LYS A 109 -30.14 2.05 -3.24
C LYS A 109 -31.36 1.12 -3.19
N LYS A 110 -31.15 -0.18 -3.49
CA LYS A 110 -32.15 -1.23 -3.44
C LYS A 110 -32.33 -1.84 -2.04
N CYS A 111 -31.50 -1.47 -1.06
CA CYS A 111 -31.64 -1.96 0.30
C CYS A 111 -32.75 -1.19 1.02
N PRO A 112 -33.82 -1.85 1.48
CA PRO A 112 -34.90 -1.19 2.23
C PRO A 112 -34.40 -0.61 3.56
N GLN A 113 -33.31 -1.14 4.11
CA GLN A 113 -32.69 -0.64 5.34
C GLN A 113 -31.55 0.37 5.10
N ASN A 114 -31.45 0.95 3.91
CA ASN A 114 -30.43 1.95 3.61
C ASN A 114 -30.76 3.28 4.34
N PRO A 115 -29.90 3.77 5.26
CA PRO A 115 -30.15 5.03 5.97
C PRO A 115 -30.20 6.25 5.04
N LYS A 116 -29.64 6.17 3.82
CA LYS A 116 -29.74 7.25 2.83
C LYS A 116 -31.09 7.31 2.11
N MET A 117 -31.86 6.23 2.17
CA MET A 117 -33.20 6.12 1.57
C MET A 117 -34.31 6.31 2.61
N GLN A 118 -34.02 6.01 3.88
CA GLN A 118 -34.88 6.34 5.01
C GLN A 118 -34.65 7.80 5.41
N LYS A 119 -35.19 8.71 4.61
CA LYS A 119 -35.37 10.10 5.02
C LYS A 119 -36.77 10.18 5.65
N ASP A 120 -36.80 10.24 6.98
CA ASP A 120 -37.88 10.92 7.70
C ASP A 120 -37.63 12.44 7.64
#